data_AF-A0A2V8UW49-F1
#
_entry.id   AF-A0A2V8UW49-F1
#
_cell.length_a   1.000
_cell.length_b   1.000
_cell.length_c   1.000
_cell.angle_alpha   90.00
_cell.angle_beta   90.00
_cell.angle_gamma   90.00
#
_symmetry.space_group_name_H-M   'P 1'
#
loop_
_entity.id
_entity.type
_entity.pdbx_description
1 polymer ?
#
loop_
_entity_poly.entity_id
_entity_poly.type
_entity_poly.pdbx_seq_one_letter_code
_entity_poly.pdbx_strand_id
1 'polypeptide(L)'
;MSFLLEESEVDGIARAVETSISRGKELLQWWNASNPRFVDLPSHFTGVRMQAFFDNIPLDSRVISGMGCLQTSAFPRGTIKPGASAASLRQWLLDNFIQECCWTGRDAKPGGFSYRPVLLRDGSPPAIRRVEPDLKVRIADIGTPYEWVLFLLDVIDYARALPFNDAIGRFLKRLIKESGYVVYHSFLSHSPRPAPSGAVAQLCFGYAIVPWDARPTILAYGPGRFYAAIKQYRFFVMGDGSVLIEVLFVVTPRTEKILNVGGVDPVYGLTSVLDLLTFRKTGIVEWAHHSIDRYAMGHHGRVHIHMLEGMRSIWEGSDWSIDAPDSDAPRSGS
;
A
#
# COMPACT_ATOMS: atom_id res chain seq x y z
N MET A 1 -20.32 16.75 0.04
CA MET A 1 -20.97 15.98 1.11
C MET A 1 -19.85 15.52 2.05
N SER A 2 -19.81 16.09 3.25
CA SER A 2 -18.78 15.80 4.24
C SER A 2 -19.07 14.43 4.83
N PHE A 3 -18.22 13.44 4.56
CA PHE A 3 -18.32 12.09 5.14
C PHE A 3 -17.66 12.10 6.52
N LEU A 4 -18.22 12.89 7.44
CA LEU A 4 -17.79 12.87 8.83
C LEU A 4 -18.41 11.62 9.46
N LEU A 5 -17.56 10.78 10.08
CA LEU A 5 -18.03 9.65 10.90
C LEU A 5 -18.99 10.18 11.95
N GLU A 6 -20.10 9.48 12.21
CA GLU A 6 -20.96 9.79 13.34
C GLU A 6 -20.26 9.40 14.65
N GLU A 7 -20.54 10.10 15.76
CA GLU A 7 -19.88 9.84 17.05
C GLU A 7 -20.07 8.39 17.51
N SER A 8 -21.23 7.81 17.19
CA SER A 8 -21.57 6.40 17.36
C SER A 8 -20.67 5.42 16.58
N GLU A 9 -20.01 5.86 15.51
CA GLU A 9 -19.16 5.01 14.67
C GLU A 9 -17.70 4.95 15.14
N VAL A 10 -17.25 5.89 15.99
CA VAL A 10 -15.85 6.01 16.43
C VAL A 10 -15.37 4.76 17.13
N ASP A 11 -16.14 4.25 18.08
CA ASP A 11 -15.78 3.05 18.82
C ASP A 11 -15.74 1.81 17.92
N GLY A 12 -16.64 1.75 16.93
CA GLY A 12 -16.69 0.67 15.95
C GLY A 12 -15.45 0.64 15.07
N ILE A 13 -15.10 1.77 14.47
CA ILE A 13 -13.92 1.86 13.60
C ILE A 13 -12.62 1.73 14.41
N ALA A 14 -12.56 2.23 15.63
CA ALA A 14 -11.42 2.02 16.54
C ALA A 14 -11.19 0.54 16.84
N ARG A 15 -12.24 -0.24 17.13
CA ARG A 15 -12.12 -1.70 17.29
C ARG A 15 -11.65 -2.39 15.99
N ALA A 16 -12.13 -1.93 14.84
CA ALA A 16 -11.69 -2.43 13.55
C ALA A 16 -10.20 -2.12 13.28
N VAL A 17 -9.73 -0.94 13.70
CA VAL A 17 -8.31 -0.55 13.66
C VAL A 17 -7.46 -1.51 14.49
N GLU A 18 -7.82 -1.74 15.76
CA GLU A 18 -7.07 -2.65 16.65
C GLU A 18 -7.02 -4.07 16.08
N THR A 19 -8.14 -4.55 15.55
CA THR A 19 -8.21 -5.85 14.87
C THR A 19 -7.29 -5.90 13.65
N SER A 20 -7.24 -4.82 12.86
CA SER A 20 -6.40 -4.73 11.66
C SER A 20 -4.91 -4.66 12.01
N ILE A 21 -4.56 -4.03 13.13
CA ILE A 21 -3.19 -4.04 13.66
C ILE A 21 -2.79 -5.46 14.07
N SER A 22 -3.64 -6.16 14.84
CA SER A 22 -3.36 -7.54 15.27
C SER A 22 -3.13 -8.47 14.06
N ARG A 23 -4.10 -8.49 13.14
CA ARG A 23 -4.00 -9.30 11.91
C ARG A 23 -2.84 -8.88 11.02
N GLY A 24 -2.55 -7.58 10.95
CA GLY A 24 -1.43 -7.04 10.20
C GLY A 24 -0.07 -7.54 10.74
N LYS A 25 0.07 -7.64 12.07
CA LYS A 25 1.27 -8.22 12.71
C LYS A 25 1.44 -9.69 12.33
N GLU A 26 0.36 -10.48 12.35
CA GLU A 26 0.39 -11.89 11.92
C GLU A 26 0.75 -12.02 10.43
N LEU A 27 0.15 -11.21 9.55
CA LEU A 27 0.50 -11.20 8.12
C LEU A 27 1.97 -10.84 7.87
N LEU A 28 2.48 -9.85 8.59
CA LEU A 28 3.88 -9.45 8.49
C LEU A 28 4.81 -10.55 9.01
N GLN A 29 4.46 -11.18 10.13
CA GLN A 29 5.21 -12.31 10.68
C GLN A 29 5.26 -13.48 9.69
N TRP A 30 4.12 -13.84 9.10
CA TRP A 30 4.05 -14.85 8.05
C TRP A 30 4.94 -14.46 6.87
N TRP A 31 4.83 -13.24 6.35
CA TRP A 31 5.64 -12.77 5.22
C TRP A 31 7.15 -12.86 5.51
N ASN A 32 7.55 -12.53 6.73
CA ASN A 32 8.96 -12.57 7.12
C ASN A 32 9.50 -14.00 7.27
N ALA A 33 8.65 -14.95 7.63
CA ALA A 33 9.01 -16.36 7.77
C ALA A 33 8.83 -17.18 6.47
N SER A 34 8.04 -16.67 5.53
CA SER A 34 7.68 -17.39 4.31
C SER A 34 8.67 -17.14 3.16
N ASN A 35 8.72 -18.09 2.23
CA ASN A 35 9.38 -17.95 0.95
C ASN A 35 8.38 -18.28 -0.17
N PRO A 36 7.43 -17.39 -0.45
CA PRO A 36 6.33 -17.70 -1.34
C PRO A 36 6.83 -17.89 -2.77
N ARG A 37 6.15 -18.76 -3.52
CA ARG A 37 6.46 -18.97 -4.94
C ARG A 37 5.97 -17.78 -5.75
N PHE A 38 6.89 -17.05 -6.35
CA PHE A 38 6.59 -15.90 -7.19
C PHE A 38 6.22 -16.26 -8.62
N VAL A 39 5.35 -15.45 -9.20
CA VAL A 39 5.02 -15.40 -10.62
C VAL A 39 5.31 -13.98 -11.10
N ASP A 40 6.19 -13.84 -12.09
CA ASP A 40 6.49 -12.53 -12.67
C ASP A 40 5.25 -11.97 -13.38
N LEU A 41 5.00 -10.68 -13.18
CA LEU A 41 3.93 -9.93 -13.81
C LEU A 41 4.52 -9.00 -14.88
N PRO A 42 3.81 -8.79 -16.01
CA PRO A 42 4.26 -7.84 -17.03
C PRO A 42 4.42 -6.43 -16.46
N SER A 43 5.59 -5.82 -16.72
CA SER A 43 5.89 -4.42 -16.43
C SER A 43 6.47 -3.77 -17.68
N HIS A 44 5.95 -2.60 -18.06
CA HIS A 44 6.49 -1.78 -19.15
C HIS A 44 7.36 -0.64 -18.63
N PHE A 45 7.57 -0.57 -17.31
CA PHE A 45 8.36 0.47 -16.66
C PHE A 45 9.82 0.01 -16.54
N THR A 46 10.73 0.81 -17.05
CA THR A 46 12.18 0.56 -16.95
C THR A 46 12.60 0.50 -15.49
N GLY A 47 13.40 -0.51 -15.12
CA GLY A 47 13.89 -0.67 -13.75
C GLY A 47 12.83 -1.15 -12.75
N VAL A 48 11.67 -1.62 -13.22
CA VAL A 48 10.59 -2.11 -12.35
C VAL A 48 10.32 -3.58 -12.59
N ARG A 49 10.46 -4.38 -11.53
CA ARG A 49 10.02 -5.77 -11.47
C ARG A 49 8.75 -5.87 -10.64
N MET A 50 7.76 -6.61 -11.13
CA MET A 50 6.53 -6.90 -10.41
C MET A 50 6.36 -8.40 -10.32
N GLN A 51 6.08 -8.91 -9.13
CA GLN A 51 5.86 -10.34 -8.91
C GLN A 51 4.62 -10.54 -8.06
N ALA A 52 3.75 -11.48 -8.42
CA ALA A 52 2.65 -11.93 -7.59
C ALA A 52 3.01 -13.22 -6.86
N PHE A 53 2.33 -13.47 -5.74
CA PHE A 53 2.29 -14.79 -5.13
C PHE A 53 0.87 -15.12 -4.69
N PHE A 54 0.61 -16.42 -4.56
CA PHE A 54 -0.66 -16.99 -4.11
C PHE A 54 -0.32 -18.08 -3.09
N ASP A 55 -0.90 -18.00 -1.91
CA ASP A 55 -0.53 -18.90 -0.81
C ASP A 55 -1.71 -19.17 0.13
N ASN A 56 -1.51 -20.07 1.07
CA ASN A 56 -2.40 -20.34 2.19
C ASN A 56 -1.76 -19.76 3.45
N ILE A 57 -2.38 -18.71 3.99
CA ILE A 57 -1.81 -17.91 5.07
C ILE A 57 -2.50 -18.29 6.39
N PRO A 58 -1.74 -18.73 7.42
CA PRO A 58 -2.27 -18.88 8.76
C PRO A 58 -2.55 -17.49 9.35
N LEU A 59 -3.79 -17.23 9.72
CA LEU A 59 -4.26 -15.97 10.30
C LEU A 59 -5.46 -16.25 11.21
N ASP A 60 -5.48 -15.68 12.43
CA ASP A 60 -6.56 -15.89 13.41
C ASP A 60 -6.83 -17.39 13.67
N SER A 61 -5.77 -18.18 13.85
CA SER A 61 -5.84 -19.64 14.10
C SER A 61 -6.50 -20.48 12.98
N ARG A 62 -6.68 -19.92 11.79
CA ARG A 62 -7.19 -20.63 10.61
C ARG A 62 -6.28 -20.40 9.41
N VAL A 63 -6.39 -21.27 8.41
CA VAL A 63 -5.70 -21.10 7.13
C VAL A 63 -6.65 -20.43 6.15
N ILE A 64 -6.23 -19.29 5.61
CA ILE A 64 -7.02 -18.47 4.67
C ILE A 64 -6.26 -18.36 3.35
N SER A 65 -6.96 -18.40 2.23
CA SER A 65 -6.33 -18.12 0.93
C SER A 65 -5.79 -16.69 0.92
N GLY A 66 -4.55 -16.51 0.49
CA GLY A 66 -3.88 -15.23 0.42
C GLY A 66 -3.28 -14.96 -0.94
N MET A 67 -3.10 -13.68 -1.24
CA MET A 67 -2.28 -13.26 -2.37
C MET A 67 -1.54 -11.98 -2.04
N GLY A 68 -0.58 -11.66 -2.89
CA GLY A 68 0.11 -10.40 -2.77
C GLY A 68 0.97 -10.10 -3.97
N CYS A 69 1.59 -8.93 -3.93
CA CYS A 69 2.59 -8.53 -4.90
C CYS A 69 3.82 -7.96 -4.21
N LEU A 70 4.98 -8.29 -4.75
CA LEU A 70 6.23 -7.61 -4.48
C LEU A 70 6.62 -6.83 -5.73
N GLN A 71 6.62 -5.52 -5.60
CA GLN A 71 7.16 -4.62 -6.60
C GLN A 71 8.55 -4.17 -6.16
N THR A 72 9.51 -4.21 -7.06
CA THR A 72 10.83 -3.62 -6.88
C THR A 72 11.05 -2.58 -7.97
N SER A 73 11.48 -1.38 -7.60
CA SER A 73 11.66 -0.24 -8.50
C SER A 73 13.01 0.43 -8.24
N ALA A 74 13.86 0.46 -9.26
CA ALA A 74 15.17 1.09 -9.20
C ALA A 74 15.13 2.49 -9.83
N PHE A 75 15.58 3.48 -9.07
CA PHE A 75 15.68 4.87 -9.49
C PHE A 75 17.16 5.29 -9.51
N PRO A 76 17.75 5.51 -10.69
CA PRO A 76 19.12 6.00 -10.78
C PRO A 76 19.20 7.41 -10.18
N ARG A 77 20.36 7.78 -9.65
CA ARG A 77 20.59 9.09 -9.05
C ARG A 77 20.42 10.20 -10.10
N GLY A 78 19.54 11.16 -9.83
CA GLY A 78 19.42 12.40 -10.61
C GLY A 78 20.51 13.43 -10.29
N THR A 79 20.50 14.56 -11.00
CA THR A 79 21.39 15.70 -10.74
C THR A 79 20.95 16.45 -9.48
N ILE A 80 21.86 16.63 -8.51
CA ILE A 80 21.61 17.38 -7.28
C ILE A 80 21.47 18.87 -7.59
N LYS A 81 20.45 19.53 -7.04
CA LYS A 81 20.27 20.99 -7.18
C LYS A 81 21.27 21.74 -6.29
N PRO A 82 21.91 22.82 -6.77
CA PRO A 82 22.80 23.64 -5.93
C PRO A 82 22.07 24.24 -4.72
N GLY A 83 22.64 24.08 -3.52
CA GLY A 83 22.19 24.74 -2.29
C GLY A 83 21.01 24.08 -1.57
N ALA A 84 20.77 22.80 -1.81
CA ALA A 84 19.67 22.13 -1.17
C ALA A 84 20.08 21.68 0.28
N SER A 85 19.11 21.38 1.15
CA SER A 85 19.38 21.13 2.58
C SER A 85 19.77 19.69 2.89
N ALA A 86 20.76 19.48 3.75
CA ALA A 86 21.34 18.22 4.21
C ALA A 86 20.41 17.28 5.03
N ALA A 87 19.10 17.25 4.76
CA ALA A 87 18.22 16.25 5.35
C ALA A 87 18.30 14.98 4.50
N SER A 88 18.71 13.85 5.08
CA SER A 88 18.79 12.58 4.36
C SER A 88 17.45 12.14 3.80
N LEU A 89 17.48 11.29 2.76
CA LEU A 89 16.27 10.81 2.07
C LEU A 89 15.33 10.15 3.08
N ARG A 90 15.91 9.49 4.08
CA ARG A 90 15.22 8.93 5.22
C ARG A 90 14.42 9.98 5.98
N GLN A 91 15.05 11.06 6.43
CA GLN A 91 14.37 12.11 7.19
C GLN A 91 13.29 12.79 6.34
N TRP A 92 13.60 13.07 5.07
CA TRP A 92 12.63 13.65 4.14
C TRP A 92 11.40 12.75 3.97
N LEU A 93 11.58 11.44 3.76
CA LEU A 93 10.48 10.48 3.65
C LEU A 93 9.67 10.42 4.95
N LEU A 94 10.33 10.40 6.10
CA LEU A 94 9.65 10.38 7.40
C LEU A 94 8.78 11.61 7.64
N ASP A 95 9.25 12.79 7.21
CA ASP A 95 8.56 14.05 7.43
C ASP A 95 7.50 14.39 6.36
N ASN A 96 7.68 13.92 5.12
CA ASN A 96 6.93 14.44 3.98
C ASN A 96 6.17 13.38 3.17
N PHE A 97 6.42 12.08 3.33
CA PHE A 97 5.85 11.06 2.44
C PHE A 97 4.31 11.10 2.39
N ILE A 98 3.65 11.28 3.54
CA ILE A 98 2.18 11.30 3.65
C ILE A 98 1.58 12.50 2.90
N GLN A 99 2.29 13.62 2.87
CA GLN A 99 1.83 14.87 2.27
C GLN A 99 2.15 14.91 0.77
N GLU A 100 3.34 14.44 0.39
CA GLU A 100 3.90 14.59 -0.96
C GLU A 100 3.61 13.40 -1.88
N CYS A 101 2.98 12.33 -1.38
CA CYS A 101 2.48 11.25 -2.23
C CYS A 101 1.27 11.68 -3.09
N CYS A 102 0.68 12.85 -2.84
CA CYS A 102 -0.29 13.50 -3.72
C CYS A 102 0.42 14.61 -4.48
N TRP A 103 0.58 14.45 -5.79
CA TRP A 103 1.29 15.41 -6.63
C TRP A 103 0.34 16.04 -7.66
N THR A 104 0.74 17.18 -8.22
CA THR A 104 0.01 17.82 -9.32
C THR A 104 0.71 17.54 -10.64
N GLY A 105 0.01 16.88 -11.56
CA GLY A 105 0.52 16.54 -12.88
C GLY A 105 0.67 17.75 -13.80
N ARG A 106 1.33 17.54 -14.96
CA ARG A 106 1.47 18.57 -15.99
C ARG A 106 0.13 19.10 -16.55
N ASP A 107 -0.93 18.30 -16.44
CA ASP A 107 -2.29 18.68 -16.82
C ASP A 107 -3.05 19.41 -15.70
N ALA A 108 -2.34 19.86 -14.66
CA ALA A 108 -2.86 20.50 -13.45
C ALA A 108 -3.87 19.65 -12.66
N LYS A 109 -3.87 18.32 -12.85
CA LYS A 109 -4.73 17.41 -12.09
C LYS A 109 -3.93 16.71 -11.00
N PRO A 110 -4.57 16.39 -9.86
CA PRO A 110 -3.91 15.61 -8.82
C PRO A 110 -3.65 14.19 -9.31
N GLY A 111 -2.55 13.60 -8.85
CA GLY A 111 -2.15 12.21 -9.02
C GLY A 111 -1.57 11.65 -7.71
N GLY A 112 -1.23 10.37 -7.72
CA GLY A 112 -0.76 9.65 -6.54
C GLY A 112 -1.88 9.39 -5.54
N PHE A 113 -1.55 9.48 -4.25
CA PHE A 113 -2.41 9.13 -3.12
C PHE A 113 -2.62 10.32 -2.21
N SER A 114 -3.85 10.52 -1.74
CA SER A 114 -4.14 11.51 -0.71
C SER A 114 -4.51 10.79 0.58
N TYR A 115 -3.81 11.15 1.66
CA TYR A 115 -4.13 10.69 3.01
C TYR A 115 -4.78 11.84 3.77
N ARG A 116 -5.95 11.59 4.34
CA ARG A 116 -6.63 12.52 5.25
C ARG A 116 -6.73 11.86 6.62
N PRO A 117 -6.13 12.42 7.68
CA PRO A 117 -6.20 11.82 8.99
C PRO A 117 -7.64 11.90 9.52
N VAL A 118 -8.04 10.88 10.28
CA VAL A 118 -9.44 10.72 10.73
C VAL A 118 -9.50 10.51 12.23
N LEU A 119 -8.75 9.51 12.71
CA LEU A 119 -8.56 9.23 14.13
C LEU A 119 -7.07 9.07 14.41
N LEU A 120 -6.66 9.39 15.62
CA LEU A 120 -5.37 8.95 16.13
C LEU A 120 -5.54 8.41 17.54
N ARG A 121 -4.60 7.55 17.92
CA ARG A 121 -4.41 7.14 19.30
C ARG A 121 -3.09 7.68 19.81
N ASP A 122 -3.14 8.45 20.89
CA ASP A 122 -1.96 8.93 21.61
C ASP A 122 -1.92 8.34 23.02
N GLY A 123 -0.80 8.56 23.72
CA GLY A 123 -0.61 8.04 25.08
C GLY A 123 -1.41 8.78 26.17
N SER A 124 -2.21 9.80 25.83
CA SER A 124 -2.91 10.67 26.79
C SER A 124 -4.44 10.52 26.71
N PRO A 125 -5.20 10.65 27.82
CA PRO A 125 -6.66 10.64 27.77
C PRO A 125 -7.26 11.89 27.08
N PRO A 126 -8.33 11.77 26.27
CA PRO A 126 -8.90 10.52 25.76
C PRO A 126 -7.93 9.87 24.77
N ALA A 127 -7.65 8.58 24.98
CA ALA A 127 -6.61 7.88 24.23
C ALA A 127 -6.84 7.89 22.72
N ILE A 128 -8.10 7.91 22.26
CA ILE A 128 -8.48 7.98 20.85
C ILE A 128 -9.24 9.28 20.60
N ARG A 129 -8.81 10.03 19.58
CA ARG A 129 -9.42 11.32 19.23
C ARG A 129 -9.62 11.46 17.73
N ARG A 130 -10.69 12.18 17.37
CA ARG A 130 -10.88 12.73 16.03
C ARG A 130 -9.90 13.85 15.80
N VAL A 131 -9.51 14.02 14.54
CA VAL A 131 -8.57 15.06 14.14
C VAL A 131 -9.08 15.82 12.95
N GLU A 132 -8.63 17.08 12.86
CA GLU A 132 -8.95 17.92 11.72
C GLU A 132 -8.33 17.36 10.44
N PRO A 133 -9.03 17.41 9.29
CA PRO A 133 -8.55 16.83 8.03
C PRO A 133 -7.24 17.43 7.49
N ASP A 134 -6.84 18.60 7.97
CA ASP A 134 -5.62 19.32 7.59
C ASP A 134 -4.44 19.08 8.55
N LEU A 135 -4.64 18.28 9.61
CA LEU A 135 -3.57 17.90 10.52
C LEU A 135 -2.42 17.25 9.74
N LYS A 136 -1.24 17.86 9.81
CA LYS A 136 -0.02 17.30 9.21
C LYS A 136 0.56 16.23 10.12
N VAL A 137 0.38 14.98 9.73
CA VAL A 137 0.96 13.81 10.42
C VAL A 137 2.18 13.32 9.66
N ARG A 138 3.30 13.15 10.36
CA ARG A 138 4.55 12.59 9.80
C ARG A 138 4.65 11.12 10.14
N ILE A 139 5.34 10.35 9.31
CA ILE A 139 5.66 8.95 9.64
C ILE A 139 6.56 8.90 10.89
N ALA A 140 7.43 9.91 11.07
CA ALA A 140 8.25 10.06 12.28
C ALA A 140 7.44 10.10 13.59
N ASP A 141 6.18 10.56 13.53
CA ASP A 141 5.33 10.72 14.71
C ASP A 141 4.58 9.41 15.07
N ILE A 142 4.78 8.33 14.30
CA ILE A 142 4.08 7.05 14.44
C ILE A 142 4.94 6.07 15.25
N GLY A 143 4.36 5.52 16.30
CA GLY A 143 5.04 4.88 17.42
C GLY A 143 5.35 5.86 18.56
N THR A 144 5.63 7.14 18.27
CA THR A 144 5.81 8.20 19.26
C THR A 144 5.65 9.58 18.57
N PRO A 145 4.73 10.47 19.02
CA PRO A 145 3.83 10.30 20.15
C PRO A 145 2.56 9.47 19.85
N TYR A 146 2.28 9.17 18.58
CA TYR A 146 1.05 8.48 18.20
C TYR A 146 1.26 6.97 18.17
N GLU A 147 0.49 6.20 18.93
CA GLU A 147 0.52 4.74 18.87
C GLU A 147 0.12 4.26 17.46
N TRP A 148 -0.97 4.83 16.94
CA TRP A 148 -1.40 4.65 15.56
C TRP A 148 -2.17 5.86 15.04
N VAL A 149 -2.21 6.01 13.72
CA VAL A 149 -3.01 7.02 13.03
C VAL A 149 -3.83 6.36 11.92
N LEU A 150 -5.14 6.61 11.95
CA LEU A 150 -6.09 6.18 10.93
C LEU A 150 -6.24 7.28 9.88
N PHE A 151 -6.02 6.91 8.62
CA PHE A 151 -6.22 7.77 7.48
C PHE A 151 -7.34 7.25 6.59
N LEU A 152 -8.09 8.17 6.00
CA LEU A 152 -8.81 7.93 4.77
C LEU A 152 -7.83 8.13 3.61
N LEU A 153 -7.51 7.03 2.92
CA LEU A 153 -6.66 7.00 1.73
C LEU A 153 -7.54 7.07 0.48
N ASP A 154 -7.34 8.10 -0.34
CA ASP A 154 -7.90 8.22 -1.69
C ASP A 154 -6.82 7.87 -2.73
N VAL A 155 -7.07 6.86 -3.58
CA VAL A 155 -6.15 6.41 -4.65
C VAL A 155 -6.54 7.10 -5.97
N ILE A 156 -5.87 8.21 -6.29
CA ILE A 156 -6.29 9.12 -7.38
C ILE A 156 -5.98 8.52 -8.75
N ASP A 157 -4.89 7.76 -8.88
CA ASP A 157 -4.44 7.17 -10.15
C ASP A 157 -5.05 5.80 -10.45
N TYR A 158 -5.93 5.27 -9.60
CA TYR A 158 -6.49 3.92 -9.77
C TYR A 158 -7.03 3.70 -11.18
N ALA A 159 -8.00 4.52 -11.62
CA ALA A 159 -8.56 4.39 -12.95
C ALA A 159 -7.63 4.86 -14.09
N ARG A 160 -6.57 5.64 -13.79
CA ARG A 160 -5.57 6.05 -14.79
C ARG A 160 -4.64 4.89 -15.17
N ALA A 161 -4.40 3.97 -14.24
CA ALA A 161 -3.56 2.79 -14.45
C ALA A 161 -4.30 1.60 -15.11
N LEU A 162 -5.57 1.79 -15.53
CA LEU A 162 -6.30 0.81 -16.32
C LEU A 162 -5.82 0.85 -17.79
N PRO A 163 -5.63 -0.30 -18.45
CA PRO A 163 -5.06 -0.38 -19.80
C PRO A 163 -6.00 0.14 -20.90
N PHE A 164 -7.27 0.41 -20.59
CA PHE A 164 -8.25 0.94 -21.53
C PHE A 164 -8.19 2.46 -21.56
N ASN A 165 -7.47 3.05 -22.51
CA ASN A 165 -7.32 4.50 -22.64
C ASN A 165 -8.35 5.16 -23.59
N ASP A 166 -9.37 4.41 -23.98
CA ASP A 166 -10.37 4.81 -24.96
C ASP A 166 -11.45 5.71 -24.32
N ALA A 167 -12.45 6.12 -25.11
CA ALA A 167 -13.58 6.92 -24.62
C ALA A 167 -14.29 6.28 -23.39
N ILE A 168 -14.36 4.94 -23.35
CA ILE A 168 -14.89 4.16 -22.21
C ILE A 168 -14.00 4.32 -20.98
N GLY A 169 -12.67 4.29 -21.14
CA GLY A 169 -11.71 4.52 -20.07
C GLY A 169 -11.84 5.91 -19.44
N ARG A 170 -12.08 6.95 -20.26
CA ARG A 170 -12.34 8.31 -19.75
C ARG A 170 -13.63 8.42 -18.94
N PHE A 171 -14.67 7.66 -19.31
CA PHE A 171 -15.92 7.61 -18.56
C PHE A 171 -15.74 6.86 -17.23
N LEU A 172 -15.11 5.68 -17.24
CA LEU A 172 -14.82 4.87 -16.04
C LEU A 172 -13.92 5.62 -15.03
N LYS A 173 -12.97 6.44 -15.51
CA LYS A 173 -12.13 7.33 -14.67
C LYS A 173 -12.93 8.31 -13.82
N ARG A 174 -14.16 8.67 -14.21
CA ARG A 174 -15.02 9.58 -13.43
C ARG A 174 -15.84 8.84 -12.37
N LEU A 175 -16.03 7.54 -12.53
CA LEU A 175 -16.93 6.72 -11.71
C LEU A 175 -16.20 5.89 -10.65
N ILE A 176 -14.96 5.49 -10.90
CA ILE A 176 -14.20 4.63 -9.99
C ILE A 176 -13.26 5.51 -9.15
N LYS A 177 -13.67 5.76 -7.90
CA LYS A 177 -12.82 6.32 -6.85
C LYS A 177 -12.58 5.24 -5.82
N GLU A 178 -11.34 4.78 -5.72
CA GLU A 178 -10.94 3.85 -4.66
C GLU A 178 -10.53 4.65 -3.44
N SER A 179 -11.29 4.48 -2.36
CA SER A 179 -11.01 5.06 -1.07
C SER A 179 -11.09 3.97 -0.01
N GLY A 180 -10.20 4.01 0.98
CA GLY A 180 -10.23 3.06 2.09
C GLY A 180 -9.64 3.63 3.35
N TYR A 181 -10.05 3.09 4.48
CA TYR A 181 -9.39 3.37 5.75
C TYR A 181 -8.12 2.55 5.87
N VAL A 182 -7.03 3.20 6.23
CA VAL A 182 -5.74 2.57 6.47
C VAL A 182 -5.16 3.05 7.80
N VAL A 183 -4.60 2.15 8.58
CA VAL A 183 -3.94 2.48 9.84
C VAL A 183 -2.44 2.34 9.69
N TYR A 184 -1.71 3.41 10.00
CA TYR A 184 -0.27 3.37 10.20
C TYR A 184 0.03 3.07 11.67
N HIS A 185 0.96 2.15 11.88
CA HIS A 185 1.48 1.77 13.19
C HIS A 185 2.93 1.31 13.02
N SER A 186 3.76 1.52 14.04
CA SER A 186 5.19 1.19 14.07
C SER A 186 5.56 -0.28 13.76
N PHE A 187 4.62 -1.24 13.76
CA PHE A 187 4.94 -2.65 13.49
C PHE A 187 5.40 -2.87 12.04
N LEU A 188 5.04 -1.97 11.12
CA LEU A 188 5.50 -1.99 9.72
C LEU A 188 6.77 -1.15 9.50
N SER A 189 7.30 -0.50 10.54
CA SER A 189 8.51 0.34 10.45
C SER A 189 9.81 -0.46 10.43
N HIS A 190 9.72 -1.79 10.50
CA HIS A 190 10.86 -2.69 10.42
C HIS A 190 10.54 -3.90 9.53
N SER A 191 11.57 -4.43 8.87
CA SER A 191 11.49 -5.70 8.15
C SER A 191 12.76 -6.51 8.47
N PRO A 192 12.62 -7.74 9.00
CA PRO A 192 13.75 -8.64 9.25
C PRO A 192 14.30 -9.27 7.97
N ARG A 193 13.64 -9.08 6.81
CA ARG A 193 14.20 -9.50 5.54
C ARG A 193 15.48 -8.72 5.26
N PRO A 194 16.54 -9.36 4.72
CA PRO A 194 17.80 -8.67 4.46
C PRO A 194 17.62 -7.52 3.47
N ALA A 195 18.45 -6.50 3.61
CA ALA A 195 18.58 -5.46 2.61
C ALA A 195 19.32 -6.01 1.37
N PRO A 196 19.04 -5.48 0.17
CA PRO A 196 19.81 -5.81 -1.03
C PRO A 196 21.31 -5.50 -0.86
N SER A 197 22.16 -6.32 -1.48
CA SER A 197 23.61 -6.11 -1.44
C SER A 197 23.99 -4.72 -1.96
N GLY A 198 24.85 -4.01 -1.24
CA GLY A 198 25.28 -2.66 -1.59
C GLY A 198 24.37 -1.53 -1.11
N ALA A 199 23.27 -1.84 -0.40
CA ALA A 199 22.50 -0.85 0.33
C ALA A 199 23.35 -0.30 1.50
N VAL A 200 23.40 1.02 1.61
CA VAL A 200 24.15 1.77 2.66
C VAL A 200 23.23 2.41 3.68
N ALA A 201 21.95 2.63 3.32
CA ALA A 201 20.91 3.04 4.25
C ALA A 201 19.56 2.40 3.87
N GLN A 202 18.68 2.23 4.86
CA GLN A 202 17.33 1.73 4.65
C GLN A 202 16.29 2.51 5.47
N LEU A 203 15.09 2.60 4.93
CA LEU A 203 13.89 3.06 5.63
C LEU A 203 12.74 2.10 5.34
N CYS A 204 11.96 1.79 6.35
CA CYS A 204 10.79 0.92 6.24
C CYS A 204 9.60 1.59 6.93
N PHE A 205 8.43 1.53 6.30
CA PHE A 205 7.15 1.94 6.89
C PHE A 205 6.00 1.34 6.11
N GLY A 206 4.78 1.43 6.65
CA GLY A 206 3.62 0.87 5.99
C GLY A 206 2.33 1.08 6.74
N TYR A 207 1.26 0.48 6.24
CA TYR A 207 -0.06 0.51 6.86
C TYR A 207 -0.78 -0.83 6.72
N ALA A 208 -1.72 -1.08 7.62
CA ALA A 208 -2.76 -2.09 7.45
C ALA A 208 -4.02 -1.45 6.87
N ILE A 209 -4.78 -2.21 6.09
CA ILE A 209 -6.09 -1.78 5.58
C ILE A 209 -7.15 -2.17 6.60
N VAL A 210 -8.01 -1.21 6.95
CA VAL A 210 -9.10 -1.39 7.91
C VAL A 210 -10.37 -1.84 7.16
N PRO A 211 -11.04 -2.93 7.58
CA PRO A 211 -12.25 -3.44 6.95
C PRO A 211 -13.47 -2.60 7.33
N TRP A 212 -13.46 -1.34 6.93
CA TRP A 212 -14.55 -0.40 7.13
C TRP A 212 -14.80 0.32 5.81
N ASP A 213 -16.03 0.25 5.30
CA ASP A 213 -16.36 0.87 4.02
C ASP A 213 -16.28 2.39 4.15
N ALA A 214 -15.29 3.00 3.48
CA ALA A 214 -15.15 4.45 3.45
C ALA A 214 -16.22 5.12 2.57
N ARG A 215 -16.64 4.42 1.50
CA ARG A 215 -17.69 4.85 0.57
C ARG A 215 -18.40 3.61 0.02
N PRO A 216 -19.73 3.64 -0.17
CA PRO A 216 -20.41 2.62 -0.95
C PRO A 216 -19.85 2.60 -2.38
N THR A 217 -19.39 1.44 -2.85
CA THR A 217 -18.90 1.24 -4.22
C THR A 217 -19.50 -0.03 -4.83
N ILE A 218 -19.56 -0.06 -6.17
CA ILE A 218 -19.98 -1.24 -6.94
C ILE A 218 -18.92 -2.35 -6.98
N LEU A 219 -17.69 -2.07 -6.55
CA LEU A 219 -16.59 -3.04 -6.57
C LEU A 219 -16.66 -3.91 -5.33
N ALA A 220 -16.81 -5.22 -5.50
CA ALA A 220 -16.94 -6.18 -4.41
C ALA A 220 -15.62 -6.47 -3.68
N TYR A 221 -14.50 -6.13 -4.30
CA TYR A 221 -13.16 -6.33 -3.77
C TYR A 221 -12.33 -5.06 -3.87
N GLY A 222 -11.84 -4.61 -2.73
CA GLY A 222 -11.15 -3.34 -2.58
C GLY A 222 -10.93 -2.96 -1.11
N PRO A 223 -10.25 -1.84 -0.87
CA PRO A 223 -10.05 -1.29 0.48
C PRO A 223 -11.39 -1.19 1.24
N GLY A 224 -11.41 -1.62 2.49
CA GLY A 224 -12.63 -1.71 3.31
C GLY A 224 -13.31 -3.08 3.32
N ARG A 225 -12.97 -3.99 2.39
CA ARG A 225 -13.60 -5.33 2.28
C ARG A 225 -12.65 -6.50 2.46
N PHE A 226 -11.36 -6.24 2.56
CA PHE A 226 -10.36 -7.26 2.88
C PHE A 226 -10.52 -7.72 4.32
N TYR A 227 -10.42 -9.02 4.58
CA TYR A 227 -10.40 -9.53 5.96
C TYR A 227 -9.17 -9.04 6.72
N ALA A 228 -8.02 -9.05 6.05
CA ALA A 228 -6.79 -8.40 6.47
C ALA A 228 -5.92 -8.08 5.26
N ALA A 229 -5.28 -6.92 5.27
CA ALA A 229 -4.25 -6.60 4.30
C ALA A 229 -3.21 -5.65 4.90
N ILE A 230 -1.96 -5.79 4.45
CA ILE A 230 -0.87 -4.89 4.80
C ILE A 230 -0.17 -4.40 3.55
N LYS A 231 0.42 -3.21 3.66
CA LYS A 231 1.36 -2.67 2.70
C LYS A 231 2.60 -2.19 3.40
N GLN A 232 3.77 -2.55 2.88
CA GLN A 232 5.06 -2.12 3.41
C GLN A 232 5.91 -1.56 2.28
N TYR A 233 6.45 -0.36 2.50
CA TYR A 233 7.45 0.27 1.67
C TYR A 233 8.81 0.07 2.33
N ARG A 234 9.80 -0.36 1.56
CA ARG A 234 11.20 -0.42 1.96
C ARG A 234 12.01 0.38 0.94
N PHE A 235 12.63 1.45 1.41
CA PHE A 235 13.52 2.28 0.63
C PHE A 235 14.96 1.90 0.98
N PHE A 236 15.80 1.72 -0.03
CA PHE A 236 17.21 1.47 0.11
C PHE A 236 17.97 2.53 -0.66
N VAL A 237 18.92 3.18 0.01
CA VAL A 237 19.94 4.00 -0.65
C VAL A 237 21.11 3.10 -0.95
N MET A 238 21.51 3.04 -2.21
CA MET A 238 22.63 2.24 -2.67
C MET A 238 23.94 3.03 -2.60
N GLY A 239 25.08 2.35 -2.60
CA GLY A 239 26.41 2.99 -2.52
C GLY A 239 26.72 3.97 -3.67
N ASP A 240 26.09 3.81 -4.84
CA ASP A 240 26.18 4.74 -5.97
C ASP A 240 25.20 5.94 -5.86
N GLY A 241 24.41 5.98 -4.78
CA GLY A 241 23.36 6.96 -4.55
C GLY A 241 22.09 6.72 -5.38
N SER A 242 21.95 5.58 -6.05
CA SER A 242 20.64 5.16 -6.57
C SER A 242 19.71 4.76 -5.43
N VAL A 243 18.40 4.82 -5.68
CA VAL A 243 17.36 4.43 -4.73
C VAL A 243 16.64 3.20 -5.25
N LEU A 244 16.63 2.14 -4.45
CA LEU A 244 15.83 0.96 -4.70
C LEU A 244 14.63 0.98 -3.76
N ILE A 245 13.42 0.79 -4.31
CA ILE A 245 12.19 0.79 -3.54
C ILE A 245 11.51 -0.56 -3.71
N GLU A 246 11.22 -1.22 -2.60
CA GLU A 246 10.33 -2.38 -2.56
C GLU A 246 8.98 -1.98 -1.99
N VAL A 247 7.91 -2.38 -2.68
CA VAL A 247 6.54 -2.25 -2.21
C VAL A 247 5.94 -3.64 -2.10
N LEU A 248 5.72 -4.07 -0.86
CA LEU A 248 5.01 -5.29 -0.54
C LEU A 248 3.53 -4.97 -0.33
N PHE A 249 2.67 -5.78 -0.93
CA PHE A 249 1.25 -5.87 -0.58
C PHE A 249 0.89 -7.32 -0.29
N VAL A 250 0.22 -7.56 0.83
CA VAL A 250 -0.32 -8.88 1.21
C VAL A 250 -1.78 -8.69 1.58
N VAL A 251 -2.65 -9.56 1.07
CA VAL A 251 -4.09 -9.50 1.31
C VAL A 251 -4.70 -10.89 1.49
N THR A 252 -5.67 -10.95 2.39
CA THR A 252 -6.51 -12.11 2.67
C THR A 252 -7.99 -11.68 2.85
N PRO A 253 -8.96 -12.52 2.43
CA PRO A 253 -8.78 -13.65 1.54
C PRO A 253 -8.36 -13.21 0.12
N ARG A 254 -8.09 -14.16 -0.78
CA ARG A 254 -8.07 -13.88 -2.23
C ARG A 254 -9.43 -13.33 -2.70
N THR A 255 -9.47 -12.76 -3.90
CA THR A 255 -10.68 -12.17 -4.46
C THR A 255 -11.80 -13.21 -4.63
N GLU A 256 -12.82 -13.18 -3.78
CA GLU A 256 -14.01 -14.03 -3.90
C GLU A 256 -15.12 -13.42 -4.77
N LYS A 257 -15.13 -12.09 -4.91
CA LYS A 257 -16.08 -11.31 -5.72
C LYS A 257 -15.42 -10.08 -6.31
N ILE A 258 -15.69 -9.70 -7.56
CA ILE A 258 -15.10 -8.50 -8.19
C ILE A 258 -16.09 -7.34 -8.25
N LEU A 259 -17.34 -7.61 -8.61
CA LEU A 259 -18.42 -6.63 -8.65
C LEU A 259 -19.58 -7.05 -7.74
N ASN A 260 -20.29 -6.06 -7.18
CA ASN A 260 -21.50 -6.28 -6.41
C ASN A 260 -22.64 -5.46 -7.05
N VAL A 261 -23.30 -6.05 -8.06
CA VAL A 261 -24.45 -5.43 -8.74
C VAL A 261 -25.70 -6.16 -8.29
N GLY A 262 -26.45 -5.55 -7.36
CA GLY A 262 -27.68 -6.13 -6.83
C GLY A 262 -27.50 -7.43 -6.04
N GLY A 263 -26.33 -7.64 -5.40
CA GLY A 263 -26.00 -8.85 -4.65
C GLY A 263 -25.33 -9.96 -5.47
N VAL A 264 -25.21 -9.79 -6.79
CA VAL A 264 -24.61 -10.76 -7.72
C VAL A 264 -23.25 -10.24 -8.22
N ASP A 265 -22.28 -11.13 -8.33
CA ASP A 265 -21.03 -10.86 -9.05
C ASP A 265 -21.16 -11.33 -10.50
N PRO A 266 -21.37 -10.44 -11.48
CA PRO A 266 -21.49 -10.84 -12.88
C PRO A 266 -20.18 -11.46 -13.41
N VAL A 267 -19.02 -11.12 -12.85
CA VAL A 267 -17.73 -11.59 -13.38
C VAL A 267 -17.50 -13.04 -12.97
N TYR A 268 -17.53 -13.34 -11.67
CA TYR A 268 -17.40 -14.73 -11.21
C TYR A 268 -18.68 -15.56 -11.37
N GLY A 269 -19.84 -14.92 -11.48
CA GLY A 269 -21.09 -15.60 -11.83
C GLY A 269 -21.05 -16.20 -13.24
N LEU A 270 -20.56 -15.44 -14.23
CA LEU A 270 -20.38 -15.94 -15.60
C LEU A 270 -19.34 -17.06 -15.68
N THR A 271 -18.22 -16.98 -14.95
CA THR A 271 -17.21 -18.04 -14.93
C THR A 271 -17.74 -19.32 -14.27
N SER A 272 -18.54 -19.19 -13.20
CA SER A 272 -19.17 -20.32 -12.51
C SER A 272 -20.20 -21.04 -13.38
N VAL A 273 -20.95 -20.31 -14.21
CA VAL A 273 -21.89 -20.90 -15.19
C VAL A 273 -21.14 -21.66 -16.29
N LEU A 274 -20.05 -21.10 -16.81
CA LEU A 274 -19.20 -21.77 -17.81
C LEU A 274 -18.53 -23.04 -17.27
N ASP A 275 -18.17 -23.08 -15.99
CA ASP A 275 -17.63 -24.29 -15.33
C ASP A 275 -18.68 -25.39 -15.21
N LEU A 276 -19.90 -25.01 -14.84
CA LEU A 276 -21.02 -25.93 -14.73
C LEU A 276 -21.35 -26.55 -16.08
N LEU A 277 -21.34 -25.75 -17.15
CA LEU A 277 -21.56 -26.20 -18.53
C LEU A 277 -20.40 -27.07 -19.06
N THR A 278 -19.21 -26.97 -18.48
CA THR A 278 -18.05 -27.83 -18.80
C THR A 278 -17.84 -28.97 -17.80
N PHE A 279 -18.87 -29.27 -16.99
CA PHE A 279 -18.86 -30.32 -15.96
C PHE A 279 -17.70 -30.22 -14.96
N ARG A 280 -17.17 -29.02 -14.72
CA ARG A 280 -15.99 -28.76 -13.85
C ARG A 280 -14.72 -29.50 -14.26
N LYS A 281 -14.65 -29.98 -15.51
CA LYS A 281 -13.54 -30.82 -16.02
C LYS A 281 -12.38 -30.05 -16.64
N THR A 282 -12.49 -28.72 -16.71
CA THR A 282 -11.60 -27.88 -17.53
C THR A 282 -10.68 -26.98 -16.71
N GLY A 283 -10.91 -26.83 -15.41
CA GLY A 283 -10.14 -25.91 -14.55
C GLY A 283 -10.28 -24.43 -14.94
N ILE A 284 -11.27 -24.08 -15.78
CA ILE A 284 -11.44 -22.74 -16.36
C ILE A 284 -11.70 -21.69 -15.28
N VAL A 285 -12.42 -22.04 -14.20
CA VAL A 285 -12.68 -21.12 -13.07
C VAL A 285 -11.42 -20.80 -12.31
N GLU A 286 -10.63 -21.81 -11.95
CA GLU A 286 -9.38 -21.61 -11.24
C GLU A 286 -8.40 -20.80 -12.09
N TRP A 287 -8.31 -21.11 -13.39
CA TRP A 287 -7.53 -20.32 -14.34
C TRP A 287 -8.02 -18.86 -14.46
N ALA A 288 -9.33 -18.63 -14.52
CA ALA A 288 -9.92 -17.29 -14.59
C ALA A 288 -9.67 -16.50 -13.31
N HIS A 289 -9.88 -17.10 -12.13
CA HIS A 289 -9.57 -16.51 -10.84
C HIS A 289 -8.08 -16.15 -10.74
N HIS A 290 -7.19 -17.07 -11.14
CA HIS A 290 -5.75 -16.83 -11.14
C HIS A 290 -5.36 -15.70 -12.10
N SER A 291 -6.00 -15.62 -13.27
CA SER A 291 -5.74 -14.56 -14.25
C SER A 291 -6.22 -13.20 -13.77
N ILE A 292 -7.39 -13.15 -13.13
CA ILE A 292 -7.95 -11.92 -12.56
C ILE A 292 -7.11 -11.46 -11.38
N ASP A 293 -6.75 -12.36 -10.47
CA ASP A 293 -5.90 -12.02 -9.32
C ASP A 293 -4.53 -11.51 -9.78
N ARG A 294 -3.91 -12.15 -10.79
CA ARG A 294 -2.67 -11.65 -11.42
C ARG A 294 -2.87 -10.27 -12.03
N TYR A 295 -3.97 -10.03 -12.72
CA TYR A 295 -4.28 -8.73 -13.28
C TYR A 295 -4.45 -7.67 -12.18
N ALA A 296 -5.16 -7.99 -11.10
CA ALA A 296 -5.37 -7.11 -9.95
C ALA A 296 -4.04 -6.77 -9.27
N MET A 297 -3.17 -7.75 -9.05
CA MET A 297 -1.81 -7.54 -8.50
C MET A 297 -0.95 -6.70 -9.44
N GLY A 298 -1.03 -6.92 -10.75
CA GLY A 298 -0.32 -6.12 -11.74
C GLY A 298 -0.84 -4.68 -11.77
N HIS A 299 -2.16 -4.49 -11.69
CA HIS A 299 -2.77 -3.18 -11.61
C HIS A 299 -2.37 -2.43 -10.34
N HIS A 300 -2.35 -3.13 -9.20
CA HIS A 300 -1.83 -2.61 -7.95
C HIS A 300 -0.40 -2.07 -8.13
N GLY A 301 0.52 -2.89 -8.64
CA GLY A 301 1.89 -2.46 -8.92
C GLY A 301 1.97 -1.23 -9.84
N ARG A 302 1.15 -1.19 -10.92
CA ARG A 302 1.08 -0.03 -11.83
C ARG A 302 0.66 1.27 -11.13
N VAL A 303 -0.33 1.19 -10.25
CA VAL A 303 -0.78 2.35 -9.47
C VAL A 303 0.34 2.86 -8.55
N HIS A 304 1.11 1.96 -7.94
CA HIS A 304 2.22 2.34 -7.07
C HIS A 304 3.43 2.92 -7.79
N ILE A 305 3.84 2.35 -8.94
CA ILE A 305 4.93 2.94 -9.71
C ILE A 305 4.57 4.35 -10.19
N HIS A 306 3.34 4.62 -10.61
CA HIS A 306 2.92 5.97 -10.99
C HIS A 306 3.00 6.96 -9.80
N MET A 307 2.60 6.54 -8.60
CA MET A 307 2.78 7.33 -7.39
C MET A 307 4.27 7.63 -7.15
N LEU A 308 5.13 6.60 -7.21
CA LEU A 308 6.57 6.73 -6.99
C LEU A 308 7.25 7.61 -8.05
N GLU A 309 6.90 7.49 -9.32
CA GLU A 309 7.42 8.34 -10.41
C GLU A 309 7.04 9.81 -10.22
N GLY A 310 5.83 10.10 -9.72
CA GLY A 310 5.44 11.47 -9.38
C GLY A 310 6.25 12.03 -8.21
N MET A 311 6.39 11.24 -7.13
CA MET A 311 7.18 11.62 -5.96
C MET A 311 8.68 11.76 -6.25
N ARG A 312 9.21 11.01 -7.23
CA ARG A 312 10.60 11.09 -7.67
C ARG A 312 11.02 12.53 -7.97
N SER A 313 10.18 13.29 -8.67
CA SER A 313 10.46 14.68 -9.00
C SER A 313 10.66 15.58 -7.77
N ILE A 314 10.10 15.18 -6.63
CA ILE A 314 10.12 15.90 -5.36
C ILE A 314 11.40 15.55 -4.60
N TRP A 315 11.72 14.27 -4.42
CA TRP A 315 12.93 13.85 -3.69
C TRP A 315 14.22 13.95 -4.52
N GLU A 316 14.18 13.90 -5.85
CA GLU A 316 15.34 14.28 -6.67
C GLU A 316 15.55 15.80 -6.69
N GLY A 317 14.51 16.55 -6.31
CA GLY A 317 14.59 17.99 -6.09
C GLY A 317 15.17 18.39 -4.73
N SER A 318 15.53 17.45 -3.85
CA SER A 318 16.07 17.69 -2.50
C SER A 318 17.53 17.22 -2.35
N ASP A 319 18.29 17.81 -1.40
CA ASP A 319 19.72 17.51 -1.13
C ASP A 319 19.89 16.38 -0.11
N TRP A 320 19.28 15.24 -0.41
CA TRP A 320 19.49 14.15 0.50
C TRP A 320 20.92 13.63 0.40
N SER A 321 21.64 13.66 1.53
CA SER A 321 22.91 12.97 1.70
C SER A 321 22.68 11.48 1.90
N ILE A 322 23.67 10.69 1.49
CA ILE A 322 23.82 9.32 1.97
C ILE A 322 24.31 9.46 3.41
N ASP A 323 23.43 9.28 4.39
CA ASP A 323 23.91 9.17 5.77
C ASP A 323 24.86 7.97 5.84
N ALA A 324 26.04 8.20 6.42
CA ALA A 324 26.88 7.09 6.84
C ALA A 324 26.08 6.21 7.83
N PRO A 325 26.25 4.89 7.82
CA PRO A 325 25.56 4.02 8.78
C PRO A 325 25.80 4.53 10.20
N ASP A 326 24.72 4.59 11.00
CA ASP A 326 24.74 4.99 12.41
C ASP A 326 25.95 4.37 13.12
N SER A 327 26.92 5.20 13.51
CA SER A 327 28.11 4.77 14.23
C SER A 327 27.86 4.56 15.73
N ASP A 328 26.64 4.17 16.12
CA ASP A 328 26.25 3.92 17.51
C ASP A 328 26.39 2.44 17.89
N ALA A 329 27.48 1.81 17.44
CA ALA A 329 28.01 0.65 18.15
C ALA A 329 28.82 1.18 19.35
N PRO A 330 28.49 0.81 20.60
CA PRO A 330 29.31 1.21 21.74
C PRO A 330 30.71 0.66 21.53
N ARG A 331 31.70 1.54 21.45
CA ARG A 331 33.11 1.17 21.52
C ARG A 331 33.32 0.53 22.88
N SER A 332 33.39 -0.80 22.94
CA SER A 332 33.92 -1.49 24.11
C SER A 332 35.34 -1.01 24.31
N GLY A 333 35.56 -0.33 25.44
CA GLY A 333 36.85 0.16 25.88
C GLY A 333 37.87 -0.97 26.02
N SER A 334 39.12 -0.56 25.82
CA SER A 334 40.39 -1.25 26.06
C SER A 334 40.43 -2.23 27.23
#